data_AF-A0A0F4ZAX8-F1
#
_entry.id   AF-A0A0F4ZAX8-F1
#
_cell.length_a   1.000
_cell.length_b   1.000
_cell.length_c   1.000
_cell.angle_alpha   90.00
_cell.angle_beta   90.00
_cell.angle_gamma   90.00
#
_symmetry.space_group_name_H-M   'P 1'
#
loop_
_entity.id
_entity.type
_entity.pdbx_description
1 polymer ?
#
loop_
_entity_poly.entity_id
_entity_poly.type
_entity_poly.pdbx_seq_one_letter_code
_entity_poly.pdbx_strand_id
1 'polypeptide(L)'
;MSNTPVYAAGEDAAALQPQVDRLLAESSWGLAAQGEALERAFKFKTFAKTWVPLTPPDGIDFMTAVSLQCKLKSHHPEWSNVYNTTFIRWTTHNPRGLTAKDVALAQICDALAKDFGEVPPEPAVCNLKNLAGHAAQTAGEECCTPKTKKA
;
A
#
# COMPACT_ATOMS: atom_id res chain seq x y z
N MET A 1 3.98 19.86 1.61
CA MET A 1 5.31 19.63 2.23
C MET A 1 6.03 18.68 1.30
N SER A 2 7.03 19.17 0.55
CA SER A 2 7.81 18.29 -0.34
C SER A 2 8.67 17.39 0.53
N ASN A 3 8.31 16.11 0.62
CA ASN A 3 9.15 15.11 1.26
C ASN A 3 10.14 14.66 0.18
N THR A 4 11.39 15.10 0.27
CA THR A 4 12.48 14.64 -0.62
C THR A 4 13.16 13.46 0.05
N PRO A 5 13.57 12.40 -0.69
CA PRO A 5 14.32 11.29 -0.11
C PRO A 5 15.59 11.77 0.60
N VAL A 6 15.85 11.22 1.78
CA VAL A 6 17.07 11.46 2.57
C VAL A 6 17.85 10.16 2.63
N TYR A 7 19.05 10.15 2.04
CA TYR A 7 19.91 8.98 1.98
C TYR A 7 20.89 8.94 3.14
N ALA A 8 21.24 7.73 3.56
CA ALA A 8 22.23 7.52 4.59
C ALA A 8 23.64 7.92 4.11
N ALA A 9 24.50 8.29 5.06
CA ALA A 9 25.87 8.68 4.75
C ALA A 9 26.65 7.54 4.06
N GLY A 10 27.28 7.84 2.92
CA GLY A 10 28.06 6.89 2.14
C GLY A 10 27.29 6.20 1.01
N GLU A 11 25.97 6.40 0.91
CA GLU A 11 25.17 5.91 -0.21
C GLU A 11 25.31 6.81 -1.45
N ASP A 12 25.24 6.21 -2.63
CA ASP A 12 25.19 6.94 -3.90
C ASP A 12 23.75 7.39 -4.20
N ALA A 13 23.42 8.59 -3.73
CA ALA A 13 22.10 9.18 -3.96
C ALA A 13 21.75 9.30 -5.45
N ALA A 14 22.73 9.55 -6.34
CA ALA A 14 22.46 9.70 -7.76
C ALA A 14 22.06 8.36 -8.41
N ALA A 15 22.62 7.25 -7.94
CA ALA A 15 22.25 5.91 -8.37
C ALA A 15 20.92 5.41 -7.77
N LEU A 16 20.59 5.85 -6.55
CA LEU A 16 19.37 5.42 -5.85
C LEU A 16 18.14 6.25 -6.24
N GLN A 17 18.30 7.54 -6.53
CA GLN A 17 17.18 8.45 -6.79
C GLN A 17 16.22 7.95 -7.87
N PRO A 18 16.67 7.49 -9.06
CA PRO A 18 15.74 7.01 -10.09
C PRO A 18 14.93 5.78 -9.66
N GLN A 19 15.49 4.96 -8.76
CA GLN A 19 14.82 3.77 -8.25
C GLN A 19 13.77 4.14 -7.20
N VAL A 20 14.09 5.10 -6.33
CA VAL A 20 13.12 5.66 -5.37
C VAL A 20 11.99 6.35 -6.12
N ASP A 21 12.30 7.18 -7.12
CA ASP A 21 11.29 7.87 -7.93
C ASP A 21 10.31 6.90 -8.58
N ARG A 22 10.80 5.76 -9.09
CA ARG A 22 9.94 4.70 -9.64
C ARG A 22 9.02 4.10 -8.59
N LEU A 23 9.55 3.78 -7.40
CA LEU A 23 8.73 3.22 -6.32
C LEU A 23 7.61 4.19 -5.91
N LEU A 24 7.91 5.48 -5.85
CA LEU A 24 6.96 6.55 -5.50
C LEU A 24 5.94 6.79 -6.62
N ALA A 25 6.34 6.70 -7.88
CA ALA A 25 5.46 6.98 -9.02
C ALA A 25 4.58 5.79 -9.44
N GLU A 26 5.10 4.56 -9.35
CA GLU A 26 4.51 3.38 -10.01
C GLU A 26 4.04 2.31 -9.02
N SER A 27 4.59 2.29 -7.80
CA SER A 27 4.40 1.17 -6.87
C SER A 27 3.71 1.55 -5.56
N SER A 28 2.98 2.67 -5.49
CA SER A 28 2.24 3.08 -4.29
C SER A 28 3.08 3.20 -3.00
N TRP A 29 4.40 3.32 -3.10
CA TRP A 29 5.25 3.63 -1.96
C TRP A 29 5.15 5.11 -1.64
N GLY A 30 5.23 5.43 -0.34
CA GLY A 30 5.31 6.78 0.17
C GLY A 30 6.61 7.01 0.92
N LEU A 31 7.03 8.28 0.98
CA LEU A 31 8.13 8.69 1.86
C LEU A 31 7.60 8.97 3.26
N ALA A 32 8.26 8.41 4.26
CA ALA A 32 7.97 8.58 5.68
C ALA A 32 9.19 9.11 6.42
N ALA A 33 9.02 9.38 7.73
CA ALA A 33 10.10 9.85 8.60
C ALA A 33 10.92 11.00 7.98
N GLN A 34 10.24 12.02 7.44
CA GLN A 34 10.86 13.18 6.78
C GLN A 34 11.76 12.84 5.58
N GLY A 35 11.48 11.73 4.89
CA GLY A 35 12.21 11.28 3.70
C GLY A 35 13.24 10.18 3.98
N GLU A 36 13.43 9.78 5.23
CA GLU A 36 14.39 8.76 5.65
C GLU A 36 13.86 7.32 5.52
N ALA A 37 12.60 7.15 5.10
CA ALA A 37 11.94 5.85 5.06
C ALA A 37 10.99 5.71 3.87
N LEU A 38 10.83 4.49 3.39
CA LEU A 38 9.84 4.10 2.39
C LEU A 38 8.76 3.26 3.06
N GLU A 39 7.49 3.61 2.88
CA GLU A 39 6.39 2.83 3.44
C GLU A 39 5.29 2.53 2.41
N ARG A 40 4.65 1.36 2.57
CA ARG A 40 3.53 0.92 1.74
C ARG A 40 2.64 -0.06 2.52
N ALA A 41 1.34 -0.04 2.22
CA ALA A 41 0.39 -1.06 2.64
C ALA A 41 0.11 -2.05 1.51
N PHE A 42 0.16 -3.34 1.82
CA PHE A 42 -0.18 -4.46 0.95
C PHE A 42 -1.47 -5.11 1.42
N LYS A 43 -2.43 -5.32 0.53
CA LYS A 43 -3.73 -5.91 0.86
C LYS A 43 -3.95 -7.21 0.09
N PHE A 44 -4.43 -8.24 0.76
CA PHE A 44 -4.72 -9.54 0.15
C PHE A 44 -6.18 -9.94 0.35
N LYS A 45 -6.64 -11.00 -0.33
CA LYS A 45 -8.04 -11.45 -0.23
C LYS A 45 -8.41 -11.98 1.15
N THR A 46 -7.49 -12.64 1.84
CA THR A 46 -7.74 -13.29 3.14
C THR A 46 -6.53 -13.15 4.05
N PHE A 47 -6.74 -13.23 5.36
CA PHE A 47 -5.66 -13.33 6.35
C PHE A 47 -4.69 -14.48 6.03
N ALA A 48 -5.22 -15.60 5.53
CA ALA A 48 -4.40 -16.74 5.18
C ALA A 48 -3.39 -16.41 4.07
N LYS A 49 -3.80 -15.73 3.00
CA LYS A 49 -2.84 -15.30 1.96
C LYS A 49 -1.74 -14.38 2.48
N THR A 50 -2.04 -13.60 3.52
CA THR A 50 -1.13 -12.65 4.13
C THR A 50 -0.11 -13.32 5.07
N TRP A 51 -0.55 -14.25 5.92
CA TRP A 51 0.24 -14.76 7.05
C TRP A 51 0.28 -16.30 7.17
N VAL A 52 -0.66 -17.04 6.57
CA VAL A 52 -0.79 -18.50 6.80
C VAL A 52 -0.43 -19.29 5.53
N PRO A 53 0.46 -20.29 5.61
CA PRO A 53 0.72 -21.24 4.52
C PRO A 53 -0.57 -21.80 3.90
N LEU A 54 -0.83 -21.50 2.63
CA LEU A 54 -2.07 -21.92 1.97
C LEU A 54 -2.13 -23.44 1.67
N THR A 55 -1.00 -24.15 1.72
CA THR A 55 -0.90 -25.60 1.45
C THR A 55 0.30 -26.23 2.16
N PRO A 56 0.13 -26.96 3.27
CA PRO A 56 1.17 -27.83 3.78
C PRO A 56 1.51 -28.94 2.77
N PRO A 57 2.78 -29.37 2.63
CA PRO A 57 3.94 -28.96 3.43
C PRO A 57 4.69 -27.71 2.92
N ASP A 58 4.43 -27.24 1.69
CA ASP A 58 5.33 -26.31 0.97
C ASP A 58 4.79 -24.88 0.75
N GLY A 59 3.63 -24.56 1.32
CA GLY A 59 3.00 -23.26 1.18
C GLY A 59 3.82 -22.18 1.89
N ILE A 60 4.23 -21.15 1.14
CA ILE A 60 4.81 -19.93 1.69
C ILE A 60 3.77 -18.82 1.57
N ASP A 61 3.64 -17.98 2.58
CA ASP A 61 2.83 -16.76 2.54
C ASP A 61 3.69 -15.52 2.26
N PHE A 62 3.05 -14.39 1.97
CA PHE A 62 3.74 -13.14 1.63
C PHE A 62 4.71 -12.69 2.74
N MET A 63 4.27 -12.69 4.00
CA MET A 63 5.10 -12.21 5.12
C MET A 63 6.28 -13.13 5.40
N THR A 64 6.08 -14.45 5.27
CA THR A 64 7.15 -15.45 5.37
C THR A 64 8.17 -15.28 4.23
N ALA A 65 7.70 -15.07 2.99
CA ALA A 65 8.59 -14.80 1.86
C ALA A 65 9.42 -13.53 2.08
N VAL A 66 8.81 -12.44 2.54
CA VAL A 66 9.52 -11.19 2.89
C VAL A 66 10.53 -11.45 4.01
N SER A 67 10.16 -12.18 5.06
CA SER A 67 11.06 -12.52 6.19
C SER A 67 12.32 -13.26 5.75
N LEU A 68 12.19 -14.18 4.79
CA LEU A 68 13.35 -14.89 4.22
C LEU A 68 14.30 -13.93 3.49
N GLN A 69 13.76 -12.93 2.77
CA GLN A 69 14.56 -11.91 2.10
C GLN A 69 15.24 -10.98 3.10
N CYS A 70 14.57 -10.62 4.19
CA CYS A 70 15.19 -9.89 5.31
C CYS A 70 16.41 -10.62 5.86
N LYS A 71 16.29 -11.94 6.08
CA LYS A 71 17.37 -12.78 6.57
C LYS A 71 18.55 -12.82 5.59
N LEU A 72 18.28 -12.96 4.29
CA LEU A 72 19.32 -12.98 3.25
C LEU A 72 20.05 -11.64 3.11
N LYS A 73 19.34 -10.52 3.26
CA LYS A 73 19.89 -9.16 3.13
C LYS A 73 20.43 -8.59 4.45
N SER A 74 20.22 -9.28 5.57
CA SER A 74 20.50 -8.82 6.92
C SER A 74 19.96 -7.40 7.15
N HIS A 75 18.68 -7.21 6.82
CA HIS A 75 17.97 -5.94 6.91
C HIS A 75 16.50 -6.21 7.19
N HIS A 76 15.93 -5.53 8.17
CA HIS A 76 14.61 -5.87 8.71
C HIS A 76 13.67 -4.66 8.62
N PRO A 77 12.39 -4.87 8.29
CA PRO A 77 11.43 -3.79 8.19
C PRO A 77 10.87 -3.44 9.57
N GLU A 78 10.28 -2.27 9.64
CA GLU A 78 9.23 -1.99 10.62
C GLU A 78 7.90 -2.34 9.94
N TRP A 79 7.13 -3.28 10.49
CA TRP A 79 5.86 -3.67 9.88
C TRP A 79 4.75 -3.86 10.91
N SER A 80 3.51 -3.77 10.44
CA SER A 80 2.32 -4.14 11.21
C SER A 80 1.36 -4.89 10.31
N ASN A 81 0.62 -5.85 10.89
CA ASN A 81 -0.36 -6.63 10.16
C ASN A 81 -1.72 -6.52 10.84
N VAL A 82 -2.73 -6.12 10.07
CA VAL A 82 -4.13 -6.03 10.52
C VAL A 82 -4.98 -6.82 9.54
N TYR A 83 -5.44 -7.99 9.98
CA TYR A 83 -6.20 -8.93 9.14
C TYR A 83 -5.47 -9.23 7.82
N ASN A 84 -6.03 -8.85 6.68
CA ASN A 84 -5.50 -9.10 5.35
C ASN A 84 -4.60 -7.99 4.81
N THR A 85 -4.22 -7.03 5.66
CA THR A 85 -3.43 -5.86 5.27
C THR A 85 -2.14 -5.79 6.06
N THR A 86 -1.00 -5.81 5.36
CA THR A 86 0.33 -5.68 5.93
C THR A 86 0.90 -4.32 5.55
N PHE A 87 1.22 -3.51 6.56
CA PHE A 87 1.96 -2.27 6.39
C PHE A 87 3.45 -2.53 6.60
N ILE A 88 4.29 -2.09 5.66
CA ILE A 88 5.73 -2.27 5.70
C ILE A 88 6.40 -0.90 5.54
N ARG A 89 7.36 -0.61 6.42
CA ARG A 89 8.25 0.55 6.37
C ARG A 89 9.70 0.06 6.38
N TRP A 90 10.45 0.50 5.37
CA TRP A 90 11.89 0.27 5.23
C TRP A 90 12.64 1.55 5.57
N THR A 91 13.59 1.44 6.49
CA THR A 91 14.50 2.51 6.88
C THR A 91 15.79 1.92 7.44
N THR A 92 16.88 2.67 7.34
CA THR A 92 18.14 2.31 8.00
C THR A 92 18.41 3.24 9.18
N HIS A 93 18.59 2.66 10.37
CA HIS A 93 18.82 3.42 11.60
C HIS A 93 20.27 3.92 11.75
N ASN A 94 21.26 3.22 11.17
CA ASN A 94 22.67 3.59 11.24
C ASN A 94 23.50 3.09 10.04
N PRO A 95 24.15 3.98 9.27
CA PRO A 95 23.93 5.43 9.27
C PRO A 95 22.46 5.75 8.94
N ARG A 96 21.93 6.81 9.55
CA ARG A 96 20.51 7.15 9.45
C ARG A 96 20.14 7.61 8.03
N GLY A 97 19.07 7.04 7.47
CA GLY A 97 18.52 7.43 6.16
C GLY A 97 18.15 6.22 5.29
N LEU A 98 17.75 6.48 4.04
CA LEU A 98 17.53 5.44 3.04
C LEU A 98 18.86 4.87 2.51
N THR A 99 18.91 3.56 2.36
CA THR A 99 20.04 2.84 1.75
C THR A 99 19.59 2.02 0.54
N ALA A 100 20.56 1.52 -0.22
CA ALA A 100 20.30 0.54 -1.28
C ALA A 100 19.52 -0.70 -0.79
N LYS A 101 19.66 -1.09 0.48
CA LYS A 101 18.94 -2.23 1.06
C LYS A 101 17.45 -1.94 1.19
N ASP A 102 17.09 -0.73 1.64
CA ASP A 102 15.69 -0.30 1.77
C ASP A 102 14.99 -0.35 0.41
N VAL A 103 15.64 0.23 -0.62
CA VAL A 103 15.13 0.26 -2.00
C VAL A 103 14.99 -1.15 -2.58
N ALA A 104 16.02 -2.00 -2.40
CA ALA A 104 16.00 -3.36 -2.92
C ALA A 104 14.89 -4.22 -2.28
N LEU A 105 14.70 -4.09 -0.95
CA LEU A 105 13.67 -4.85 -0.25
C LEU A 105 12.26 -4.33 -0.57
N ALA A 106 12.09 -3.03 -0.78
CA ALA A 106 10.84 -2.47 -1.29
C ALA A 106 10.45 -3.06 -2.66
N GLN A 107 11.39 -3.12 -3.61
CA GLN A 107 11.18 -3.73 -4.93
C GLN A 107 10.86 -5.23 -4.83
N ILE A 108 11.52 -5.95 -3.93
CA ILE A 108 11.24 -7.38 -3.68
C ILE A 108 9.83 -7.56 -3.12
N CYS A 109 9.40 -6.69 -2.19
CA CYS A 109 8.02 -6.71 -1.68
C CYS A 109 7.00 -6.52 -2.81
N ASP A 110 7.23 -5.62 -3.77
CA ASP A 110 6.35 -5.44 -4.94
C ASP A 110 6.23 -6.72 -5.78
N ALA A 111 7.37 -7.36 -6.06
CA ALA A 111 7.41 -8.60 -6.83
C ALA A 111 6.65 -9.73 -6.11
N LEU A 112 6.94 -9.93 -4.82
CA LEU A 112 6.25 -10.93 -4.00
C LEU A 112 4.75 -10.63 -3.90
N ALA A 113 4.36 -9.38 -3.66
CA ALA A 113 2.96 -8.99 -3.56
C ALA A 113 2.17 -9.35 -4.82
N LYS A 114 2.76 -9.13 -5.99
CA LYS A 114 2.19 -9.55 -7.28
C LYS A 114 2.02 -11.07 -7.36
N ASP A 115 3.04 -11.83 -6.98
CA ASP A 115 3.03 -13.30 -7.03
C ASP A 115 2.00 -13.92 -6.06
N PHE A 116 1.80 -13.30 -4.89
CA PHE A 116 0.79 -13.73 -3.91
C PHE A 116 -0.64 -13.24 -4.22
N GLY A 117 -0.79 -12.42 -5.26
CA GLY A 117 -2.08 -11.89 -5.69
C GLY A 117 -2.60 -10.80 -4.77
N GLU A 118 -1.79 -9.77 -4.55
CA GLU A 118 -2.22 -8.51 -3.94
C GLU A 118 -3.49 -8.01 -4.64
N VAL A 119 -4.44 -7.56 -3.83
CA VAL A 119 -5.65 -6.87 -4.29
C VAL A 119 -5.30 -5.40 -4.34
N PRO A 120 -5.34 -4.75 -5.52
CA PRO A 120 -5.09 -3.31 -5.62
C PRO A 120 -5.98 -2.56 -4.63
N PRO A 121 -5.50 -1.46 -4.03
CA PRO A 121 -6.38 -0.58 -3.28
C PRO A 121 -7.54 -0.20 -4.21
N GLU A 122 -8.78 -0.43 -3.78
CA GLU A 122 -9.90 0.11 -4.53
C GLU A 122 -9.66 1.61 -4.68
N PRO A 123 -9.83 2.20 -5.88
CA PRO A 123 -9.78 3.63 -6.00
C PRO A 123 -10.75 4.17 -4.96
N ALA A 124 -10.30 5.12 -4.14
CA ALA A 124 -11.16 5.79 -3.18
C ALA A 124 -12.22 6.58 -3.96
N VAL A 125 -13.22 5.90 -4.52
CA VAL A 125 -14.39 6.52 -5.11
C VAL A 125 -15.29 6.87 -3.94
N CYS A 126 -14.86 7.84 -3.12
CA CYS A 126 -15.81 8.62 -2.34
C CYS A 126 -16.58 9.48 -3.35
N ASN A 127 -17.53 8.87 -4.05
CA ASN A 127 -18.42 9.56 -4.96
C ASN A 127 -19.51 10.27 -4.14
N LEU A 128 -19.11 11.17 -3.24
CA LEU A 128 -20.03 12.04 -2.52
C LEU A 128 -20.85 12.90 -3.51
N LYS A 129 -20.32 13.11 -4.72
CA LYS A 129 -21.00 13.80 -5.83
C LYS A 129 -22.25 13.07 -6.34
N ASN A 130 -22.34 11.74 -6.20
CA ASN A 130 -23.51 10.97 -6.63
C ASN A 130 -24.56 10.77 -5.54
N LEU A 131 -24.27 11.10 -4.28
CA LEU A 131 -25.26 10.99 -3.20
C LEU A 131 -26.33 12.09 -3.31
N ALA A 132 -25.93 13.31 -3.68
CA ALA A 132 -26.85 14.43 -3.88
C ALA A 132 -27.79 14.22 -5.09
N GLY A 133 -27.29 13.63 -6.18
CA GLY A 133 -28.10 13.33 -7.36
C GLY A 133 -29.14 12.24 -7.12
N HIS A 134 -28.80 11.21 -6.33
CA HIS A 134 -29.72 10.12 -5.99
C HIS A 134 -30.81 10.54 -5.00
N ALA A 135 -30.47 11.38 -4.01
CA ALA A 135 -31.46 11.91 -3.06
C ALA A 135 -32.47 12.87 -3.73
N ALA A 136 -32.06 13.59 -4.78
CA ALA A 136 -32.94 14.47 -5.55
C ALA A 136 -33.93 13.70 -6.44
N GLN A 137 -33.57 12.50 -6.92
CA GLN A 137 -34.44 11.69 -7.80
C GLN A 137 -35.48 10.87 -7.03
N THR A 138 -35.22 10.47 -5.79
CA THR A 138 -36.18 9.68 -4.99
C THR A 138 -37.16 10.51 -4.17
N ALA A 139 -36.92 11.81 -4.00
CA ALA A 139 -37.79 12.71 -3.26
C ALA A 139 -38.82 13.48 -4.14
N GLY A 140 -38.81 13.26 -5.46
CA GLY A 140 -39.47 14.16 -6.43
C GLY A 140 -40.82 13.71 -7.00
N GLU A 141 -41.15 12.42 -7.03
CA GLU A 141 -42.26 11.97 -7.89
C GLU A 141 -43.60 11.68 -7.20
N GLU A 142 -43.72 11.90 -5.88
CA GLU A 142 -44.99 11.62 -5.16
C GLU A 142 -45.49 12.70 -4.19
N CYS A 143 -44.94 13.93 -4.19
CA CYS A 143 -45.33 14.92 -3.17
C CYS A 143 -46.21 16.10 -3.65
N CYS A 144 -46.26 16.45 -4.96
CA CYS A 144 -46.97 17.67 -5.41
C CYS A 144 -47.72 17.55 -6.75
N THR A 145 -48.75 16.71 -6.82
CA THR A 145 -49.84 16.87 -7.83
C THR A 145 -51.19 17.01 -7.14
N PRO A 146 -52.00 18.05 -7.42
CA PRO A 146 -53.35 18.15 -6.86
C PRO A 146 -54.24 17.07 -7.46
N LYS A 147 -54.90 16.26 -6.61
CA LYS A 147 -55.89 15.28 -7.04
C LYS A 147 -57.16 16.01 -7.53
N THR A 148 -57.43 15.97 -8.82
CA THR A 148 -58.73 16.38 -9.37
C THR A 148 -59.82 15.40 -8.94
N LYS A 149 -60.84 15.89 -8.22
CA LYS A 149 -62.06 15.12 -7.91
C LYS A 149 -62.85 14.89 -9.21
N LYS A 150 -63.17 13.64 -9.54
CA LYS A 150 -64.21 13.33 -10.52
C LYS A 150 -65.56 13.30 -9.82
N ALA A 151 -66.54 13.92 -10.47
CA ALA A 151 -67.96 13.98 -10.11
C ALA A 151 -68.65 12.61 -10.25
#